data_AF-A0A387HK42-F1
#
_entry.id   AF-A0A387HK42-F1
#
_cell.length_a   1.000
_cell.length_b   1.000
_cell.length_c   1.000
_cell.angle_alpha   90.00
_cell.angle_beta   90.00
_cell.angle_gamma   90.00
#
_symmetry.space_group_name_H-M   'P 1'
#
loop_
_entity.id
_entity.type
_entity.pdbx_description
1 polymer ?
#
loop_
_entity_poly.entity_id
_entity_poly.type
_entity_poly.pdbx_seq_one_letter_code
_entity_poly.pdbx_strand_id
1 'polypeptide(L)' 'MTSPLKYPRPPVELAGAVEAYLYDCTPVEGCGVCAALVKELGEAKAAEKWSAAYDAAAEVRNHPHAAKGWAR' A
#
# COMPACT_ATOMS: atom_id res chain seq x y z
N MET A 1 -10.70 36.74 11.22
CA MET A 1 -10.20 35.88 10.13
C MET A 1 -8.69 35.78 10.26
N THR A 2 -8.15 34.59 10.48
CA THR A 2 -6.72 34.36 10.68
C THR A 2 -5.99 34.37 9.35
N SER A 3 -4.87 35.10 9.25
CA SER A 3 -4.02 35.09 8.05
C SER A 3 -3.46 33.68 7.81
N PRO A 4 -3.48 33.16 6.57
CA PRO A 4 -2.89 31.86 6.25
C PRO A 4 -1.39 31.84 6.52
N LEU A 5 -0.90 30.74 7.11
CA LEU A 5 0.53 30.48 7.24
C LEU A 5 1.15 30.40 5.83
N LYS A 6 2.15 31.25 5.57
CA LYS A 6 2.97 31.20 4.35
C LYS A 6 4.26 30.47 4.64
N TYR A 7 4.48 29.33 3.98
CA TYR A 7 5.74 28.62 4.05
C TYR A 7 6.77 29.28 3.11
N PRO A 8 8.01 29.52 3.56
CA PRO A 8 9.04 30.19 2.75
C PRO A 8 9.63 29.29 1.66
N ARG A 9 9.38 27.97 1.74
CA ARG A 9 9.88 26.98 0.79
C ARG A 9 8.80 26.62 -0.24
N PRO A 10 9.16 26.35 -1.50
CA PRO A 10 8.22 25.80 -2.47
C PRO A 10 7.72 24.42 -2.01
N PRO A 11 6.51 24.01 -2.42
CA PRO A 11 6.03 22.66 -2.22
C PRO A 11 7.02 21.63 -2.77
N VAL A 12 7.18 20.52 -2.05
CA VAL A 12 7.95 19.37 -2.53
C VAL A 12 6.97 18.39 -3.14
N GLU A 13 7.13 18.11 -4.44
CA GLU A 13 6.32 17.11 -5.14
C GLU A 13 6.83 15.71 -4.80
N LEU A 14 5.96 14.88 -4.20
CA LEU A 14 6.24 13.47 -3.87
C LEU A 14 5.81 12.53 -5.00
N ALA A 15 6.17 12.88 -6.24
CA ALA A 15 5.69 12.18 -7.43
C ALA A 15 6.00 10.67 -7.36
N GLY A 16 4.95 9.84 -7.38
CA GLY A 16 5.08 8.38 -7.39
C GLY A 16 5.42 7.75 -6.03
N ALA A 17 5.87 8.53 -5.05
CA ALA A 17 6.23 8.00 -3.73
C ALA A 17 4.99 7.55 -2.94
N VAL A 18 3.87 8.25 -3.13
CA VAL A 18 2.59 7.92 -2.51
C VAL A 18 2.03 6.64 -3.13
N GLU A 19 2.06 6.52 -4.45
CA GLU A 19 1.59 5.35 -5.19
C GLU A 19 2.44 4.11 -4.90
N ALA A 20 3.77 4.26 -4.83
CA ALA A 20 4.66 3.19 -4.40
C ALA A 20 4.34 2.76 -2.97
N TYR A 21 4.17 3.70 -2.04
CA TYR A 21 3.81 3.35 -0.66
C TYR A 21 2.44 2.67 -0.53
N LEU A 22 1.47 3.05 -1.38
CA LEU A 22 0.10 2.55 -1.32
C LEU A 22 -0.06 1.16 -1.96
N TYR A 23 0.58 0.94 -3.10
CA TYR A 23 0.32 -0.22 -3.96
C TYR A 23 1.50 -1.19 -4.09
N ASP A 24 2.71 -0.79 -3.66
CA ASP A 24 3.83 -1.72 -3.60
C ASP A 24 3.72 -2.56 -2.32
N CYS A 25 3.63 -3.87 -2.49
CA CYS A 25 3.48 -4.82 -1.39
C CYS A 25 4.38 -6.03 -1.64
N THR A 26 5.06 -6.50 -0.60
CA THR A 26 5.98 -7.64 -0.70
C THR A 26 5.25 -8.91 -0.23
N PRO A 27 4.81 -9.80 -1.14
CA PRO A 27 4.17 -11.04 -0.74
C PRO A 27 5.19 -11.97 -0.07
N VAL A 28 4.74 -12.76 0.91
CA VAL A 28 5.58 -13.83 1.47
C VAL A 28 5.59 -15.03 0.54
N GLU A 29 6.81 -15.50 0.23
CA GLU A 29 7.01 -16.70 -0.59
C GLU A 29 6.31 -17.92 0.02
N GLY A 30 5.58 -18.66 -0.81
CA GLY A 30 4.83 -19.85 -0.37
C GLY A 30 3.48 -19.56 0.29
N CYS A 31 3.07 -18.30 0.49
CA CYS A 31 1.71 -17.98 0.92
C CYS A 31 0.75 -17.86 -0.28
N GLY A 32 -0.19 -18.80 -0.39
CA GLY A 32 -1.22 -18.76 -1.43
C GLY A 32 -2.13 -17.54 -1.35
N VAL A 33 -2.38 -17.00 -0.15
CA VAL A 33 -3.22 -15.80 0.04
C VAL A 33 -2.52 -14.56 -0.50
N CYS A 34 -1.24 -14.35 -0.19
CA CYS A 34 -0.47 -13.24 -0.75
C CYS A 34 -0.35 -13.34 -2.27
N ALA A 35 -0.15 -14.53 -2.82
CA ALA A 35 -0.09 -14.73 -4.26
C ALA A 35 -1.43 -14.38 -4.94
N ALA A 36 -2.55 -14.77 -4.34
CA ALA A 36 -3.88 -14.41 -4.83
C ALA A 36 -4.13 -12.89 -4.78
N LEU A 37 -3.82 -12.25 -3.65
CA LEU A 37 -4.01 -10.81 -3.47
C LEU A 37 -3.13 -9.97 -4.40
N VAL A 38 -1.89 -10.40 -4.67
CA VAL A 38 -1.03 -9.71 -5.66
C VAL A 38 -1.62 -9.81 -7.07
N LYS A 39 -2.26 -10.93 -7.41
CA LYS A 39 -2.96 -11.08 -8.68
C LYS A 39 -4.19 -10.17 -8.74
N GLU A 40 -5.01 -10.14 -7.69
CA GLU A 40 -6.18 -9.25 -7.59
C GLU A 40 -5.79 -7.78 -7.67
N LEU A 41 -4.67 -7.40 -7.05
CA LEU A 41 -4.10 -6.06 -7.15
C LEU A 41 -3.74 -5.71 -8.60
N GLY A 42 -3.11 -6.63 -9.33
CA GLY A 42 -2.78 -6.45 -10.75
C GLY A 42 -4.04 -6.28 -11.62
N GLU A 43 -5.06 -7.11 -11.38
CA GLU A 43 -6.34 -7.04 -12.08
C GLU A 43 -7.11 -5.74 -11.76
N ALA A 44 -7.11 -5.31 -10.49
CA ALA A 44 -7.73 -4.06 -10.06
C ALA A 44 -7.01 -2.83 -10.63
N LYS A 45 -5.68 -2.84 -10.71
CA LYS A 45 -4.90 -1.78 -11.37
C LYS A 45 -5.21 -1.71 -12.87
N ALA A 46 -5.28 -2.86 -13.54
CA ALA A 46 -5.62 -2.91 -14.97
C ALA A 46 -7.06 -2.42 -15.26
N ALA A 47 -7.98 -2.63 -14.32
CA ALA A 47 -9.36 -2.17 -14.41
C ALA A 47 -9.59 -0.76 -13.83
N GLU A 48 -8.53 -0.04 -13.44
CA GLU A 48 -8.58 1.30 -12.82
C GLU A 48 -9.46 1.36 -11.55
N LYS A 49 -9.61 0.22 -10.86
CA LYS A 49 -10.37 0.07 -9.62
C LYS A 49 -9.46 0.37 -8.42
N TRP A 50 -9.10 1.64 -8.24
CA TRP A 50 -8.08 2.06 -7.26
C TRP A 50 -8.41 1.71 -5.80
N SER A 51 -9.69 1.71 -5.41
CA SER A 51 -10.12 1.27 -4.08
C SER A 51 -9.82 -0.21 -3.85
N ALA A 52 -10.20 -1.08 -4.80
CA ALA A 52 -9.94 -2.51 -4.71
C ALA A 52 -8.44 -2.84 -4.76
N ALA A 53 -7.67 -2.09 -5.56
CA ALA A 53 -6.21 -2.21 -5.59
C ALA A 53 -5.57 -1.86 -4.24
N TYR A 54 -6.08 -0.83 -3.57
CA TYR A 54 -5.63 -0.45 -2.23
C TYR A 54 -5.97 -1.52 -1.19
N ASP A 55 -7.21 -2.03 -1.20
CA ASP A 55 -7.64 -3.06 -0.25
C ASP A 55 -6.77 -4.32 -0.39
N ALA A 56 -6.53 -4.79 -1.61
CA ALA A 56 -5.64 -5.92 -1.87
C ALA A 56 -4.20 -5.66 -1.37
N ALA A 57 -3.64 -4.47 -1.61
CA ALA A 57 -2.31 -4.08 -1.12
C ALA A 57 -2.25 -4.01 0.41
N ALA A 58 -3.30 -3.50 1.05
CA ALA A 58 -3.42 -3.41 2.50
C ALA A 58 -3.50 -4.81 3.13
N GLU A 59 -4.26 -5.72 2.54
CA GLU A 59 -4.35 -7.10 2.99
C GLU A 59 -3.01 -7.82 2.88
N VAL A 60 -2.25 -7.67 1.79
CA VAL A 60 -0.90 -8.26 1.68
C VAL A 60 0.03 -7.75 2.77
N ARG A 61 0.01 -6.44 3.06
CA ARG A 61 0.89 -5.83 4.08
C ARG A 61 0.54 -6.23 5.51
N ASN A 62 -0.75 -6.40 5.79
CA ASN A 62 -1.25 -6.75 7.12
C ASN A 62 -1.43 -8.26 7.33
N HIS A 63 -1.23 -9.06 6.28
CA HIS A 63 -1.46 -10.51 6.33
C HIS A 63 -0.58 -11.15 7.41
N PRO A 64 -1.18 -11.87 8.38
CA PRO A 64 -0.41 -12.51 9.43
C PRO A 64 0.31 -13.75 8.90
N HIS A 65 1.60 -13.60 8.58
CA HIS A 65 2.48 -14.75 8.40
C HIS A 65 3.00 -15.19 9.76
N ALA A 66 2.93 -16.48 10.04
CA ALA A 66 3.43 -17.05 11.29
C ALA A 66 4.96 -16.94 11.37
N ALA A 67 5.42 -15.75 11.75
CA ALA A 67 6.68 -15.49 12.41
C ALA A 67 6.44 -14.42 13.50
N LYS A 68 5.33 -14.49 14.23
CA LYS A 68 5.25 -13.84 15.54
C LYS A 68 5.92 -14.75 16.56
N GLY A 69 7.23 -14.56 16.71
CA GLY A 69 7.92 -14.85 17.94
C GLY A 69 7.30 -14.03 19.07
N TRP A 70 6.26 -14.56 19.68
CA TRP A 70 5.95 -14.35 21.09
C TRP A 70 5.74 -15.73 21.70
N ALA A 71 6.86 -16.33 22.11
CA ALA A 71 6.82 -17.23 23.25
C ALA A 71 6.46 -16.39 24.48
N ARG A 72 5.26 -16.56 25.01
CA ARG A 72 4.99 -16.44 26.45
C ARG A 72 3.74 -17.22 26.82
#